data_AF-A0A378N9C0-F1
#
_entry.id   AF-A0A378N9C0-F1
#
_cell.length_a   1.000
_cell.length_b   1.000
_cell.length_c   1.000
_cell.angle_alpha   90.00
_cell.angle_beta   90.00
_cell.angle_gamma   90.00
#
_symmetry.space_group_name_H-M   'P 1'
#
loop_
_entity.id
_entity.type
_entity.pdbx_description
1 polymer ?
#
loop_
_entity_poly.entity_id
_entity_poly.type
_entity_poly.pdbx_seq_one_letter_code
_entity_poly.pdbx_strand_id
1 'polypeptide(L)'
;MQKYQPEIHRRRSIRLKHYDYRSQGFYFITICCKNKHHFLGEIVDDEMRLNKIGNIVRQCWEDIPDHFPNVSLHSFVIMPNHLHGIIEIVETVGENHHLPHV
;
A
#
# COMPACT_ATOMS: atom_id res chain seq x y z
N MET A 1 3.60 -17.67 -21.01
CA MET A 1 3.29 -17.52 -19.56
C MET A 1 3.31 -18.90 -18.91
N GLN A 2 4.10 -19.10 -17.85
CA GLN A 2 4.08 -20.34 -17.06
C GLN A 2 2.73 -20.45 -16.34
N LYS A 3 2.02 -21.57 -16.50
CA LYS A 3 0.75 -21.84 -15.80
C LYS A 3 1.05 -22.10 -14.32
N TYR A 4 0.30 -21.44 -13.43
CA TYR A 4 0.35 -21.72 -11.99
C TYR A 4 -0.07 -23.16 -11.73
N GLN A 5 0.85 -23.94 -11.15
CA GLN A 5 0.63 -25.33 -10.72
C GLN A 5 0.62 -25.39 -9.19
N PRO A 6 -0.53 -25.56 -8.53
CA PRO A 6 -0.66 -25.49 -7.07
C PRO A 6 0.25 -26.47 -6.32
N GLU A 7 0.45 -27.66 -6.89
CA GLU A 7 1.27 -28.75 -6.33
C GLU A 7 2.77 -28.40 -6.27
N ILE A 8 3.23 -27.51 -7.15
CA ILE A 8 4.64 -27.14 -7.31
C ILE A 8 4.90 -25.72 -6.76
N HIS A 9 3.93 -24.83 -6.95
CA HIS A 9 3.97 -23.43 -6.52
C HIS A 9 3.25 -23.27 -5.17
N ARG A 10 3.71 -23.99 -4.15
CA ARG A 10 3.17 -23.85 -2.80
C ARG A 10 3.62 -22.53 -2.19
N ARG A 11 2.82 -21.48 -2.38
CA ARG A 11 3.09 -20.15 -1.82
C ARG A 11 3.04 -20.23 -0.29
N ARG A 12 4.20 -20.07 0.36
CA ARG A 12 4.29 -19.87 1.80
C ARG A 12 3.89 -18.42 2.13
N SER A 13 3.46 -18.19 3.36
CA SER A 13 3.28 -16.82 3.85
C SER A 13 4.60 -16.07 3.74
N ILE A 14 4.55 -14.88 3.15
CA ILE A 14 5.67 -13.93 3.12
C ILE A 14 5.76 -13.11 4.41
N ARG A 15 4.72 -13.17 5.27
CA ARG A 15 4.69 -12.41 6.51
C ARG A 15 5.73 -12.96 7.48
N LEU A 16 6.49 -12.06 8.09
CA LEU A 16 7.44 -12.41 9.14
C LEU A 16 6.67 -13.04 10.30
N LYS A 17 7.10 -14.25 10.71
CA LYS A 17 6.48 -14.95 11.83
C LYS A 17 6.67 -14.12 13.11
N HIS A 18 5.61 -14.04 13.92
CA HIS A 18 5.59 -13.33 15.20
C HIS A 18 5.71 -11.80 15.10
N TYR A 19 5.62 -11.21 13.90
CA TYR A 19 5.54 -9.76 13.74
C TYR A 19 4.08 -9.32 13.67
N ASP A 20 3.69 -8.34 14.49
CA ASP A 20 2.38 -7.70 14.43
C ASP A 20 2.42 -6.52 13.44
N TYR A 21 1.75 -6.67 12.30
CA TYR A 21 1.68 -5.64 11.27
C TYR A 21 0.72 -4.49 11.61
N ARG A 22 0.11 -4.51 12.80
CA ARG A 22 -0.61 -3.36 13.38
C ARG A 22 0.30 -2.43 14.17
N SER A 23 1.51 -2.89 14.52
CA SER A 23 2.45 -2.08 15.27
C SER A 23 2.83 -0.82 14.49
N GLN A 24 3.15 0.23 15.23
CA GLN A 24 3.64 1.49 14.67
C GLN A 24 4.89 1.27 13.82
N GLY A 25 5.09 2.17 12.87
CA GLY A 25 6.29 2.21 12.03
C GLY A 25 5.98 2.30 10.55
N PHE A 26 7.05 2.24 9.76
CA PHE A 26 7.01 2.43 8.32
C PHE A 26 6.77 1.11 7.59
N TYR A 27 5.87 1.15 6.60
CA TYR A 27 5.54 0.03 5.76
C TYR A 27 5.65 0.41 4.29
N PHE A 28 6.44 -0.37 3.56
CA PHE A 28 6.49 -0.29 2.10
C PHE A 28 5.38 -1.16 1.50
N ILE A 29 4.54 -0.53 0.67
CA ILE A 29 3.37 -1.13 0.04
C ILE A 29 3.59 -1.19 -1.47
N THR A 30 3.22 -2.32 -2.06
CA THR A 30 3.11 -2.49 -3.51
C THR A 30 1.74 -3.04 -3.85
N ILE A 31 0.99 -2.34 -4.71
CA ILE A 31 -0.32 -2.76 -5.20
C ILE A 31 -0.23 -2.92 -6.72
N CYS A 32 -0.34 -4.16 -7.20
CA CYS A 32 -0.26 -4.46 -8.63
C CYS A 32 -1.66 -4.61 -9.25
N CYS A 33 -1.84 -4.06 -10.44
CA CYS A 33 -3.01 -4.35 -11.27
C CYS A 33 -3.05 -5.83 -11.67
N LYS A 34 -4.27 -6.34 -11.88
CA LYS A 34 -4.49 -7.70 -12.33
C LYS A 34 -3.69 -7.97 -13.61
N ASN A 35 -2.97 -9.10 -13.62
CA ASN A 35 -2.11 -9.51 -14.74
C ASN A 35 -1.08 -8.46 -15.18
N LYS A 36 -0.75 -7.47 -14.33
CA LYS A 36 0.11 -6.34 -14.67
C LYS A 36 -0.37 -5.52 -15.88
N HIS A 37 -1.68 -5.50 -16.14
CA HIS A 37 -2.25 -4.65 -17.18
C HIS A 37 -2.07 -3.17 -16.85
N HIS A 38 -1.83 -2.36 -17.88
CA HIS A 38 -1.55 -0.93 -17.76
C HIS A 38 -2.85 -0.12 -17.60
N PHE A 39 -3.59 -0.38 -16.52
CA PHE A 39 -4.88 0.28 -16.29
C PHE A 39 -4.75 1.72 -15.79
N LEU A 40 -3.59 2.10 -15.24
CA LEU A 40 -3.43 3.38 -14.53
C LEU A 40 -2.93 4.52 -15.44
N GLY A 41 -2.48 4.19 -16.65
CA GLY A 41 -1.95 5.16 -17.60
C GLY A 41 -0.82 4.56 -18.42
N GLU A 42 0.08 5.42 -18.87
CA GLU A 42 1.22 5.06 -19.70
C GLU A 42 2.42 5.97 -19.39
N ILE A 43 3.60 5.58 -19.87
CA ILE A 43 4.80 6.40 -19.79
C ILE A 43 5.05 6.93 -21.20
N VAL A 44 5.19 8.26 -21.33
CA VAL A 44 5.52 8.92 -22.59
C VAL A 44 6.58 9.96 -22.28
N ASP A 45 7.68 9.93 -23.03
CA ASP A 45 8.84 10.81 -22.82
C ASP A 45 9.40 10.73 -21.39
N ASP A 46 9.54 9.50 -20.88
CA ASP A 46 9.99 9.18 -19.50
C ASP A 46 9.11 9.73 -18.37
N GLU A 47 7.93 10.27 -18.68
CA GLU A 47 6.98 10.78 -17.71
C GLU A 47 5.73 9.90 -17.61
N MET A 48 5.29 9.66 -16.37
CA MET A 48 4.04 8.96 -16.12
C MET A 48 2.82 9.85 -16.44
N ARG A 49 2.03 9.46 -17.43
CA ARG A 49 0.75 10.09 -17.77
C ARG A 49 -0.41 9.26 -17.22
N LEU A 50 -1.02 9.72 -16.12
CA LEU A 50 -2.19 9.05 -15.55
C LEU A 50 -3.43 9.23 -16.43
N ASN A 51 -4.17 8.13 -16.62
CA ASN A 51 -5.51 8.19 -17.20
C ASN A 51 -6.57 8.43 -16.10
N LYS A 52 -7.86 8.35 -16.44
CA LYS A 52 -8.96 8.52 -15.47
C LYS A 52 -8.87 7.55 -14.28
N ILE A 53 -8.52 6.29 -14.52
CA ILE A 53 -8.39 5.26 -13.47
C ILE A 53 -7.16 5.54 -12.61
N GLY A 54 -6.03 5.92 -13.21
CA GLY A 54 -4.83 6.34 -12.48
C GLY A 54 -5.10 7.51 -11.53
N ASN A 55 -5.84 8.52 -11.98
CA ASN A 55 -6.21 9.65 -11.14
C ASN A 55 -7.14 9.23 -9.98
N ILE A 56 -8.05 8.29 -10.19
CA ILE A 56 -8.85 7.70 -9.10
C ILE A 56 -7.95 6.98 -8.09
N VAL A 57 -6.99 6.19 -8.56
CA VAL A 57 -6.03 5.51 -7.67
C VAL A 57 -5.19 6.52 -6.87
N ARG A 58 -4.75 7.62 -7.49
CA ARG A 58 -4.07 8.72 -6.79
C ARG A 58 -4.94 9.28 -5.68
N GLN A 59 -6.19 9.66 -6.00
CA GLN A 59 -7.11 10.22 -5.01
C GLN A 59 -7.35 9.23 -3.87
N CYS A 60 -7.65 7.96 -4.16
CA CYS A 60 -7.84 6.95 -3.12
C CYS A 60 -6.60 6.74 -2.24
N TRP A 61 -5.39 6.90 -2.79
CA TRP A 61 -4.16 6.85 -2.01
C TRP A 61 -4.05 8.07 -1.08
N GLU A 62 -4.30 9.27 -1.61
CA GLU A 62 -4.27 10.53 -0.87
C GLU A 62 -5.35 10.61 0.23
N ASP A 63 -6.50 9.97 0.03
CA ASP A 63 -7.61 9.89 1.00
C ASP A 63 -7.37 8.87 2.13
N ILE A 64 -6.24 8.14 2.14
CA ILE A 64 -5.96 7.15 3.19
C ILE A 64 -6.01 7.76 4.60
N PRO A 65 -5.37 8.91 4.90
CA PRO A 65 -5.42 9.54 6.22
C PRO A 65 -6.83 9.95 6.64
N ASP A 66 -7.70 10.31 5.70
CA ASP A 66 -9.09 10.69 5.98
C ASP A 66 -9.91 9.47 6.44
N HIS A 67 -9.62 8.29 5.89
CA HIS A 67 -10.24 7.03 6.30
C HIS A 67 -9.57 6.40 7.54
N PHE A 68 -8.27 6.63 7.71
CA PHE A 68 -7.45 6.04 8.76
C PHE A 68 -6.58 7.12 9.43
N PRO A 69 -7.11 7.82 10.46
CA PRO A 69 -6.42 8.94 11.10
C PRO A 69 -5.07 8.59 11.75
N ASN A 70 -4.80 7.30 11.96
CA ASN A 70 -3.56 6.78 12.51
C ASN A 70 -2.55 6.38 11.41
N VAL A 71 -2.79 6.77 10.16
CA VAL A 71 -1.91 6.48 9.02
C VAL A 71 -1.45 7.79 8.39
N SER A 72 -0.14 7.97 8.31
CA SER A 72 0.49 9.05 7.56
C SER A 72 1.04 8.54 6.23
N LEU A 73 0.90 9.34 5.16
CA LEU A 73 1.44 9.04 3.85
C LEU A 73 2.84 9.64 3.70
N HIS A 74 3.73 8.86 3.07
CA HIS A 74 5.06 9.29 2.66
C HIS A 74 5.18 9.18 1.13
N SER A 75 6.40 9.10 0.61
CA SER A 75 6.64 8.99 -0.83
C SER A 75 5.89 7.83 -1.47
N PHE A 76 5.29 8.09 -2.61
CA PHE A 76 4.65 7.09 -3.46
C PHE A 76 4.85 7.41 -4.94
N VAL A 77 4.73 6.40 -5.78
CA VAL A 77 4.77 6.50 -7.24
C VAL A 77 3.72 5.59 -7.84
N ILE A 78 3.01 6.10 -8.85
CA ILE A 78 2.08 5.33 -9.66
C ILE A 78 2.76 5.06 -10.99
N MET A 79 2.84 3.79 -11.35
CA MET A 79 3.30 3.31 -12.65
C MET A 79 2.10 2.78 -13.43
N PRO A 80 2.21 2.50 -14.74
CA PRO A 80 1.07 2.09 -15.56
C PRO A 80 0.23 0.93 -15.01
N ASN A 81 0.88 0.00 -14.29
CA ASN A 81 0.26 -1.23 -13.81
C ASN A 81 0.42 -1.50 -12.31
N HIS A 82 0.98 -0.56 -11.54
CA HIS A 82 1.14 -0.73 -10.10
C HIS A 82 1.34 0.61 -9.38
N LEU A 83 1.16 0.59 -8.07
CA LEU A 83 1.53 1.66 -7.16
C LEU A 83 2.57 1.12 -6.18
N HIS A 84 3.60 1.92 -5.90
CA HIS A 84 4.49 1.77 -4.77
C HIS A 84 4.31 2.94 -3.82
N GLY A 85 4.30 2.69 -2.52
CA GLY A 85 4.20 3.77 -1.55
C GLY A 85 4.67 3.38 -0.17
N ILE A 86 5.03 4.39 0.62
CA ILE A 86 5.37 4.23 2.03
C ILE A 86 4.22 4.83 2.84
N ILE A 87 3.74 4.06 3.82
CA ILE A 87 2.86 4.56 4.87
C ILE A 87 3.56 4.43 6.21
N GLU A 88 3.11 5.23 7.17
CA GLU A 88 3.51 5.13 8.56
C GLU A 88 2.26 4.92 9.42
N ILE A 89 2.26 3.88 10.23
CA ILE A 89 1.26 3.72 11.28
C ILE A 89 1.77 4.46 12.51
N VAL A 90 1.02 5.47 12.95
CA VAL A 90 1.32 6.32 14.12
C VAL A 90 0.37 6.00 15.27
N GLU A 91 0.69 6.48 16.49
CA GLU A 91 -0.28 6.48 17.58
C GLU A 91 -1.46 7.39 17.23
N THR A 92 -2.67 6.90 17.49
CA THR A 92 -3.84 7.78 17.58
C THR A 92 -3.61 8.72 18.75
N VAL A 93 -3.38 10.01 18.48
CA VAL A 93 -3.40 11.08 19.49
C VAL A 93 -4.86 11.21 19.96
N GLY A 94 -5.27 10.35 20.89
CA GLY A 94 -6.69 10.24 21.22
C GLY A 94 -7.10 9.11 22.15
N GLU A 95 -6.22 8.52 22.96
CA GLU A 95 -6.61 7.97 24.25
C GLU A 95 -5.48 8.23 25.25
N ASN A 96 -5.68 9.21 26.13
CA ASN A 96 -4.96 9.24 27.38
C ASN A 96 -5.28 7.92 28.10
N HIS A 97 -4.40 6.93 27.97
CA HIS A 97 -4.29 5.88 28.97
C HIS A 97 -3.81 6.58 30.25
N HIS A 98 -4.76 7.20 30.96
CA HIS A 98 -4.64 7.43 32.37
C HIS A 98 -4.55 6.05 32.99
N LEU A 99 -3.33 5.53 33.08
CA LEU A 99 -3.04 4.42 33.96
C LEU A 99 -3.53 4.88 35.34
N PRO A 100 -4.52 4.23 35.96
CA PRO A 100 -4.73 4.47 37.38
C PRO A 100 -3.42 4.07 38.05
N HIS A 101 -2.81 5.04 38.74
CA HIS A 101 -1.88 4.71 39.80
C HIS A 101 -2.62 3.79 40.78
N VAL A 102 -2.27 2.50 40.77
CA VAL A 102 -1.90 1.61 41.89
C VAL A 102 -1.81 0.18 41.37
#